data_AF-A0A8H3DKZ5-F1
#
_entry.id   AF-A0A8H3DKZ5-F1
#
_cell.length_a   1.000
_cell.length_b   1.000
_cell.length_c   1.000
_cell.angle_alpha   90.00
_cell.angle_beta   90.00
_cell.angle_gamma   90.00
#
_symmetry.space_group_name_H-M   'P 1'
#
loop_
_entity.id
_entity.type
_entity.pdbx_description
1 polymer ?
#
loop_
_entity_poly.entity_id
_entity_poly.type
_entity_poly.pdbx_seq_one_letter_code
_entity_poly.pdbx_strand_id
1 'polypeptide(L)'
;MLEEHHYWVLLFTGNGDQITLARNYVYYTARRGPHIGGTSGYTQTLHMYNNYFNSITGHALDPATGSRVLMEGNYFNAVKTPSTGDTAGTVFAPTSSTMNTQCSSTLGRNCVSNTLTGGSGTLPNAASTAAINVFTASIVKSASVMDPANVPSYVLANAGLGIVN
;
A
#
# COMPACT_ATOMS: atom_id res chain seq x y z
N MET A 1 -11.17 12.86 -24.73
CA MET A 1 -11.97 12.94 -23.48
C MET A 1 -11.00 13.16 -22.34
N LEU A 2 -11.23 14.17 -21.51
CA LEU A 2 -10.45 14.41 -20.30
C LEU A 2 -10.80 13.28 -19.29
N GLU A 3 -9.78 12.74 -18.64
CA GLU A 3 -9.94 11.67 -17.65
C GLU A 3 -10.54 12.27 -16.37
N GLU A 4 -11.77 11.89 -15.98
CA GLU A 4 -12.49 12.45 -14.81
C GLU A 4 -11.98 11.95 -13.44
N HIS A 5 -10.92 11.13 -13.44
CA HIS A 5 -10.38 10.51 -12.24
C HIS A 5 -9.36 11.43 -11.54
N HIS A 6 -9.49 11.60 -10.22
CA HIS A 6 -8.66 12.55 -9.49
C HIS A 6 -7.18 12.11 -9.42
N TYR A 7 -6.26 12.98 -9.82
CA TYR A 7 -4.82 12.65 -9.91
C TYR A 7 -4.05 12.85 -8.60
N TRP A 8 -4.43 13.84 -7.78
CA TRP A 8 -3.60 14.33 -6.67
C TRP A 8 -4.09 13.82 -5.31
N VAL A 9 -4.05 12.49 -5.10
CA VAL A 9 -4.70 11.87 -3.93
C VAL A 9 -3.88 12.03 -2.65
N LEU A 10 -2.67 11.45 -2.59
CA LEU A 10 -1.78 11.47 -1.43
C LEU A 10 -0.32 11.63 -1.88
N LEU A 11 0.37 12.62 -1.30
CA LEU A 11 1.76 12.92 -1.61
C LEU A 11 2.59 12.94 -0.31
N PHE A 12 3.42 11.92 -0.11
CA PHE A 12 4.25 11.76 1.09
C PHE A 12 5.72 12.05 0.76
N THR A 13 6.18 13.26 1.09
CA THR A 13 7.52 13.75 0.68
C THR A 13 8.35 14.32 1.84
N GLY A 14 7.90 14.21 3.09
CA GLY A 14 8.64 14.69 4.27
C GLY A 14 9.91 13.87 4.55
N ASN A 15 10.84 14.38 5.35
CA ASN A 15 12.10 13.69 5.64
C ASN A 15 12.04 12.95 6.99
N GLY A 16 12.24 11.64 6.98
CA GLY A 16 12.20 10.79 8.18
C GLY A 16 10.80 10.34 8.59
N ASP A 17 9.79 10.59 7.75
CA ASP A 17 8.40 10.25 8.05
C ASP A 17 8.20 8.73 8.19
N GLN A 18 7.39 8.34 9.18
CA GLN A 18 6.91 6.97 9.35
C GLN A 18 5.39 6.99 9.31
N ILE A 19 4.82 6.42 8.26
CA ILE A 19 3.41 6.58 7.93
C ILE A 19 2.71 5.23 8.01
N THR A 20 1.55 5.20 8.65
CA THR A 20 0.59 4.10 8.54
C THR A 20 -0.61 4.56 7.71
N LEU A 21 -0.88 3.87 6.61
CA LEU A 21 -2.09 4.06 5.79
C LEU A 21 -2.94 2.80 5.90
N ALA A 22 -3.94 2.80 6.78
CA ALA A 22 -4.71 1.59 7.08
C ALA A 22 -6.21 1.78 6.86
N ARG A 23 -6.86 0.79 6.24
CA ARG A 23 -8.33 0.68 6.15
C ARG A 23 -9.02 1.86 5.46
N ASN A 24 -8.35 2.49 4.50
CA ASN A 24 -8.89 3.59 3.71
C ASN A 24 -9.62 3.09 2.46
N TYR A 25 -10.59 3.88 1.98
CA TYR A 25 -11.20 3.69 0.66
C TYR A 25 -10.60 4.68 -0.34
N VAL A 26 -9.80 4.19 -1.28
CA VAL A 26 -9.23 5.00 -2.37
C VAL A 26 -10.00 4.67 -3.64
N TYR A 27 -10.87 5.59 -4.04
CA TYR A 27 -11.89 5.35 -5.07
C TYR A 27 -11.87 6.41 -6.16
N TYR A 28 -12.00 5.97 -7.41
CA TYR A 28 -12.22 6.85 -8.56
C TYR A 28 -11.08 7.87 -8.77
N THR A 29 -9.85 7.37 -8.69
CA THR A 29 -8.62 8.16 -8.79
C THR A 29 -7.79 7.77 -10.00
N ALA A 30 -6.97 8.68 -10.50
CA ALA A 30 -6.07 8.39 -11.59
C ALA A 30 -4.71 7.94 -11.04
N ARG A 31 -4.10 8.68 -10.11
CA ARG A 31 -2.69 8.51 -9.71
C ARG A 31 -2.45 8.83 -8.23
N ARG A 32 -1.22 8.58 -7.78
CA ARG A 32 -0.67 9.03 -6.48
C ARG A 32 -1.57 8.67 -5.29
N GLY A 33 -2.06 7.44 -5.25
CA GLY A 33 -2.82 6.91 -4.13
C GLY A 33 -2.08 5.74 -3.47
N PRO A 34 -0.91 5.94 -2.83
CA PRO A 34 -0.15 7.18 -2.66
C PRO A 34 1.11 7.32 -3.55
N HIS A 35 1.65 8.54 -3.70
CA HIS A 35 3.06 8.76 -4.06
C HIS A 35 3.91 8.93 -2.80
N ILE A 36 5.11 8.32 -2.76
CA ILE A 36 6.01 8.41 -1.60
C ILE A 36 7.49 8.57 -2.01
N GLY A 37 8.17 9.51 -1.34
CA GLY A 37 9.60 9.79 -1.55
C GLY A 37 9.84 10.84 -2.64
N GLY A 38 10.94 10.72 -3.36
CA GLY A 38 11.25 11.54 -4.55
C GLY A 38 12.23 12.69 -4.31
N THR A 39 12.65 12.94 -3.06
CA THR A 39 13.72 13.91 -2.75
C THR A 39 14.99 13.16 -2.35
N SER A 40 16.09 13.39 -3.08
CA SER A 40 17.36 12.74 -2.80
C SER A 40 17.87 13.09 -1.40
N GLY A 41 18.37 12.08 -0.67
CA GLY A 41 18.81 12.21 0.71
C GLY A 41 17.69 12.13 1.75
N TYR A 42 16.42 12.15 1.36
CA TYR A 42 15.31 11.93 2.28
C TYR A 42 14.97 10.45 2.38
N THR A 43 14.45 10.04 3.53
CA THR A 43 13.93 8.69 3.76
C THR A 43 12.54 8.72 4.33
N GLN A 44 11.68 7.78 3.95
CA GLN A 44 10.33 7.65 4.47
C GLN A 44 9.95 6.17 4.52
N THR A 45 9.20 5.79 5.55
CA THR A 45 8.62 4.46 5.63
C THR A 45 7.10 4.53 5.55
N LEU A 46 6.51 3.59 4.83
CA LEU A 46 5.06 3.45 4.72
C LEU A 46 4.65 2.01 4.99
N HIS A 47 3.88 1.83 6.06
CA HIS A 47 3.13 0.61 6.27
C HIS A 47 1.69 0.81 5.82
N MET A 48 1.29 0.19 4.72
CA MET A 48 -0.06 0.28 4.19
C MET A 48 -0.78 -1.07 4.21
N TYR A 49 -1.88 -1.15 4.94
CA TYR A 49 -2.60 -2.42 5.10
C TYR A 49 -4.11 -2.30 5.11
N ASN A 50 -4.77 -3.33 4.59
CA ASN A 50 -6.24 -3.44 4.52
C ASN A 50 -6.95 -2.23 3.91
N ASN A 51 -6.31 -1.48 3.00
CA ASN A 51 -6.98 -0.45 2.22
C ASN A 51 -7.72 -1.09 1.06
N TYR A 52 -8.83 -0.47 0.65
CA TYR A 52 -9.58 -0.85 -0.54
C TYR A 52 -9.30 0.17 -1.65
N PHE A 53 -8.62 -0.27 -2.70
CA PHE A 53 -8.37 0.49 -3.92
C PHE A 53 -9.35 0.05 -5.00
N ASN A 54 -10.16 0.98 -5.51
CA ASN A 54 -11.24 0.65 -6.43
C ASN A 54 -11.37 1.66 -7.57
N SER A 55 -11.52 1.17 -8.81
CA SER A 55 -11.71 2.00 -10.00
C SER A 55 -10.59 3.04 -10.17
N ILE A 56 -9.36 2.56 -10.41
CA ILE A 56 -8.18 3.41 -10.60
C ILE A 56 -7.66 3.22 -12.02
N THR A 57 -7.81 4.23 -12.86
CA THR A 57 -7.49 4.17 -14.30
C THR A 57 -6.01 4.35 -14.61
N GLY A 58 -5.23 4.91 -13.67
CA GLY A 58 -3.77 5.02 -13.76
C GLY A 58 -3.08 4.10 -12.76
N HIS A 59 -2.45 4.66 -11.73
CA HIS A 59 -1.71 3.89 -10.72
C HIS A 59 -2.08 4.24 -9.28
N ALA A 60 -1.95 3.27 -8.37
CA ALA A 60 -2.12 3.50 -6.93
C ALA A 60 -0.79 3.90 -6.29
N LEU A 61 0.04 2.92 -5.90
CA LEU A 61 1.34 3.17 -5.28
C LEU A 61 2.37 3.65 -6.32
N ASP A 62 2.98 4.80 -6.04
CA ASP A 62 4.08 5.37 -6.82
C ASP A 62 5.29 5.60 -5.90
N PRO A 63 6.15 4.57 -5.71
CA PRO A 63 7.28 4.65 -4.81
C PRO A 63 8.48 5.28 -5.52
N ALA A 64 9.10 6.28 -4.91
CA ALA A 64 10.26 6.98 -5.47
C ALA A 64 11.48 6.88 -4.54
N THR A 65 12.57 7.52 -4.94
CA THR A 65 13.84 7.59 -4.17
C THR A 65 13.59 7.88 -2.69
N GLY A 66 14.20 7.08 -1.82
CA GLY A 66 14.12 7.25 -0.36
C GLY A 66 12.99 6.46 0.32
N SER A 67 12.03 5.94 -0.44
CA SER A 67 10.88 5.22 0.12
C SER A 67 11.20 3.77 0.52
N ARG A 68 10.58 3.32 1.62
CA ARG A 68 10.51 1.93 2.09
C ARG A 68 9.05 1.57 2.38
N VAL A 69 8.47 0.67 1.61
CA VAL A 69 7.02 0.38 1.68
C VAL A 69 6.76 -1.08 2.03
N LEU A 70 5.99 -1.32 3.08
CA LEU A 70 5.32 -2.58 3.35
C LEU A 70 3.84 -2.44 2.99
N MET A 71 3.39 -3.21 2.00
CA MET A 71 2.02 -3.19 1.51
C MET A 71 1.39 -4.58 1.67
N GLU A 72 0.53 -4.80 2.67
CA GLU A 72 0.00 -6.13 3.01
C GLU A 72 -1.52 -6.14 3.21
N GLY A 73 -2.19 -7.21 2.81
CA GLY A 73 -3.63 -7.39 3.03
C GLY A 73 -4.52 -6.32 2.36
N ASN A 74 -4.02 -5.56 1.38
CA ASN A 74 -4.84 -4.58 0.64
C ASN A 74 -5.65 -5.28 -0.46
N TYR A 75 -6.76 -4.67 -0.85
CA TYR A 75 -7.64 -5.17 -1.90
C TYR A 75 -7.66 -4.20 -3.08
N PHE A 76 -7.28 -4.68 -4.26
CA PHE A 76 -7.28 -3.90 -5.50
C PHE A 76 -8.33 -4.45 -6.46
N ASN A 77 -9.33 -3.62 -6.79
CA ASN A 77 -10.39 -3.93 -7.73
C ASN A 77 -10.41 -2.93 -8.88
N ALA A 78 -10.30 -3.39 -10.12
CA ALA A 78 -10.23 -2.53 -11.30
C ALA A 78 -9.17 -1.41 -11.17
N VAL A 79 -7.96 -1.78 -10.73
CA VAL A 79 -6.81 -0.88 -10.59
C VAL A 79 -5.80 -1.19 -11.68
N LYS A 80 -5.67 -0.32 -12.67
CA LYS A 80 -4.81 -0.57 -13.84
C LYS A 80 -3.35 -0.84 -13.46
N THR A 81 -2.81 -0.08 -12.50
CA THR A 81 -1.44 -0.26 -12.01
C THR A 81 -1.39 -0.15 -10.48
N PRO A 82 -1.53 -1.26 -9.74
CA PRO A 82 -1.51 -1.25 -8.27
C PRO A 82 -0.22 -0.67 -7.68
N SER A 83 0.92 -0.89 -8.34
CA SER A 83 2.19 -0.24 -8.05
C SER A 83 2.93 0.03 -9.36
N THR A 84 3.58 1.19 -9.49
CA THR A 84 4.41 1.51 -10.68
C THR A 84 5.64 0.63 -10.80
N GLY A 85 6.12 0.06 -9.68
CA GLY A 85 7.32 -0.78 -9.64
C GLY A 85 8.62 -0.02 -9.90
N ASP A 86 8.63 1.30 -9.73
CA ASP A 86 9.84 2.11 -9.84
C ASP A 86 10.90 1.61 -8.84
N THR A 87 12.09 1.30 -9.37
CA THR A 87 13.21 0.72 -8.64
C THR A 87 13.95 1.74 -7.78
N ALA A 88 13.65 3.03 -7.91
CA ALA A 88 14.13 4.06 -7.01
C ALA A 88 13.54 3.92 -5.60
N GLY A 89 12.32 3.40 -5.49
CA GLY A 89 11.71 2.98 -4.23
C GLY A 89 12.01 1.53 -3.88
N THR A 90 11.76 1.13 -2.63
CA THR A 90 11.90 -0.26 -2.20
C THR A 90 10.59 -0.75 -1.58
N VAL A 91 10.01 -1.78 -2.18
CA VAL A 91 8.67 -2.26 -1.82
C VAL A 91 8.69 -3.74 -1.46
N PHE A 92 7.96 -4.09 -0.42
CA PHE A 92 7.53 -5.45 -0.11
C PHE A 92 6.00 -5.51 -0.10
N ALA A 93 5.43 -6.22 -1.07
CA ALA A 93 4.00 -6.37 -1.25
C ALA A 93 3.66 -7.84 -1.56
N PRO A 94 3.48 -8.68 -0.53
CA PRO A 94 3.33 -10.10 -0.76
C PRO A 94 2.01 -10.44 -1.46
N THR A 95 2.04 -11.48 -2.28
CA THR A 95 0.88 -12.06 -2.97
C THR A 95 0.81 -13.58 -2.82
N SER A 96 1.74 -14.17 -2.06
CA SER A 96 1.83 -15.62 -1.84
C SER A 96 2.23 -15.95 -0.40
N SER A 97 1.90 -17.17 0.05
CA SER A 97 2.29 -17.68 1.36
C SER A 97 3.80 -17.68 1.57
N THR A 98 4.59 -18.00 0.55
CA THR A 98 6.06 -17.97 0.61
C THR A 98 6.60 -16.57 0.89
N MET A 99 6.00 -15.52 0.31
CA MET A 99 6.39 -14.15 0.64
C MET A 99 5.91 -13.76 2.04
N ASN A 100 4.72 -14.20 2.44
CA ASN A 100 4.15 -13.88 3.76
C ASN A 100 5.06 -14.32 4.90
N THR A 101 5.69 -15.50 4.81
CA THR A 101 6.57 -16.02 5.85
C THR A 101 7.87 -15.23 6.01
N GLN A 102 8.31 -14.47 4.99
CA GLN A 102 9.52 -13.66 5.06
C GLN A 102 9.42 -12.52 6.09
N CYS A 103 8.20 -12.10 6.45
CA CYS A 103 7.98 -11.08 7.48
C CYS A 103 8.24 -11.57 8.90
N SER A 104 8.18 -12.89 9.14
CA SER A 104 8.28 -13.47 10.49
C SER A 104 9.58 -13.08 11.22
N SER A 105 10.72 -13.05 10.51
CA SER A 105 12.02 -12.73 11.07
C SER A 105 12.14 -11.28 11.56
N THR A 106 11.39 -10.36 10.94
CA THR A 106 11.52 -8.92 11.17
C THR A 106 10.37 -8.38 12.01
N LEU A 107 9.14 -8.76 11.65
CA LEU A 107 7.91 -8.27 12.28
C LEU A 107 7.44 -9.15 13.44
N GLY A 108 7.97 -10.38 13.58
CA GLY A 108 7.48 -11.36 14.55
C GLY A 108 6.14 -12.01 14.18
N ARG A 109 5.65 -11.74 12.96
CA ARG A 109 4.42 -12.29 12.39
C ARG A 109 4.57 -12.48 10.88
N ASN A 110 3.78 -13.37 10.31
CA ASN A 110 3.65 -13.44 8.86
C ASN A 110 2.93 -12.18 8.34
N CYS A 111 3.29 -11.74 7.14
CA CYS A 111 2.50 -10.74 6.43
C CYS A 111 1.24 -11.37 5.83
N VAL A 112 0.33 -10.53 5.33
CA VAL A 112 -0.88 -10.97 4.63
C VAL A 112 -0.81 -10.60 3.15
N SER A 113 -1.17 -11.54 2.28
CA SER A 113 -1.17 -11.31 0.83
C SER A 113 -2.13 -10.20 0.43
N ASN A 114 -1.76 -9.38 -0.56
CA ASN A 114 -2.70 -8.48 -1.23
C ASN A 114 -3.56 -9.25 -2.23
N THR A 115 -4.79 -8.77 -2.44
CA THR A 115 -5.72 -9.31 -3.45
C THR A 115 -5.78 -8.40 -4.67
N LEU A 116 -5.60 -8.96 -5.86
CA LEU A 116 -5.68 -8.29 -7.15
C LEU A 116 -6.85 -8.90 -7.93
N THR A 117 -7.89 -8.12 -8.21
CA THR A 117 -9.12 -8.59 -8.89
C THR A 117 -9.69 -7.56 -9.85
N GLY A 118 -10.77 -7.88 -10.56
CA GLY A 118 -11.48 -6.96 -11.45
C GLY A 118 -10.63 -6.46 -12.61
N GLY A 119 -9.69 -7.28 -13.09
CA GLY A 119 -8.74 -6.90 -14.13
C GLY A 119 -7.60 -5.98 -13.65
N SER A 120 -7.35 -5.92 -12.33
CA SER A 120 -6.23 -5.15 -11.80
C SER A 120 -4.88 -5.66 -12.33
N GLY A 121 -3.92 -4.75 -12.46
CA GLY A 121 -2.54 -5.06 -12.88
C GLY A 121 -1.75 -5.86 -11.83
N THR A 122 -0.46 -6.07 -12.10
CA THR A 122 0.45 -6.80 -11.21
C THR A 122 1.18 -5.87 -10.22
N LEU A 123 2.02 -6.46 -9.36
CA LEU A 123 2.90 -5.76 -8.42
C LEU A 123 4.38 -6.02 -8.78
N PRO A 124 4.91 -5.35 -9.83
CA PRO A 124 6.31 -5.51 -10.21
C PRO A 124 7.25 -4.97 -9.13
N ASN A 125 8.45 -5.56 -9.03
CA ASN A 125 9.54 -5.11 -8.15
C ASN A 125 9.16 -4.97 -6.67
N ALA A 126 8.20 -5.77 -6.19
CA ALA A 126 7.60 -5.63 -4.87
C ALA A 126 7.96 -6.78 -3.90
N ALA A 127 9.10 -7.44 -4.09
CA ALA A 127 9.52 -8.58 -3.27
C ALA A 127 10.77 -8.32 -2.41
N SER A 128 11.15 -7.05 -2.22
CA SER A 128 12.40 -6.70 -1.55
C SER A 128 12.25 -6.71 -0.02
N THR A 129 12.86 -7.69 0.65
CA THR A 129 12.85 -7.76 2.13
C THR A 129 13.59 -6.59 2.78
N ALA A 130 14.43 -5.86 2.03
CA ALA A 130 15.01 -4.61 2.51
C ALA A 130 13.96 -3.54 2.84
N ALA A 131 12.75 -3.61 2.25
CA ALA A 131 11.65 -2.72 2.62
C ALA A 131 11.09 -3.02 4.01
N ILE A 132 11.16 -4.27 4.49
CA ILE A 132 10.59 -4.64 5.80
C ILE A 132 11.60 -4.48 6.94
N ASN A 133 12.90 -4.62 6.68
CA ASN A 133 13.97 -4.57 7.69
C ASN A 133 14.03 -3.26 8.49
N VAL A 134 13.45 -2.17 7.96
CA VAL A 134 13.43 -0.87 8.61
C VAL A 134 12.31 -0.72 9.66
N PHE A 135 11.31 -1.61 9.65
CA PHE A 135 10.18 -1.52 10.58
C PHE A 135 10.50 -2.19 11.92
N THR A 136 10.90 -1.36 12.88
CA THR A 136 11.21 -1.79 14.25
C THR A 136 10.14 -1.41 15.26
N ALA A 137 9.28 -0.43 14.92
CA ALA A 137 8.26 0.11 15.80
C ALA A 137 7.22 -0.96 16.19
N SER A 138 6.82 -0.96 17.47
CA SER A 138 5.84 -1.90 18.02
C SER A 138 4.52 -1.87 17.26
N ILE A 139 4.06 -0.69 16.85
CA ILE A 139 2.79 -0.51 16.13
C ILE A 139 2.72 -1.30 14.82
N VAL A 140 3.84 -1.46 14.11
CA VAL A 140 3.90 -2.24 12.85
C VAL A 140 3.93 -3.74 13.15
N LYS A 141 4.67 -4.14 14.18
CA LYS A 141 4.79 -5.54 14.61
C LYS A 141 3.46 -6.07 15.17
N SER A 142 2.74 -5.25 15.93
CA SER A 142 1.43 -5.59 16.50
C SER A 142 0.25 -5.29 15.58
N ALA A 143 0.47 -4.85 14.33
CA ALA A 143 -0.61 -4.51 13.43
C ALA A 143 -1.50 -5.72 13.15
N SER A 144 -2.80 -5.56 13.40
CA SER A 144 -3.83 -6.57 13.11
C SER A 144 -4.32 -6.39 11.67
N VAL A 145 -3.74 -7.20 10.78
CA VAL A 145 -4.08 -7.23 9.36
C VAL A 145 -5.15 -8.29 9.14
N MET A 146 -6.35 -7.86 8.74
CA MET A 146 -7.47 -8.76 8.46
C MET A 146 -7.26 -9.52 7.15
N ASP A 147 -8.01 -10.62 6.98
CA ASP A 147 -8.12 -11.32 5.71
C ASP A 147 -8.55 -10.32 4.61
N PRO A 148 -7.79 -10.20 3.50
CA PRO A 148 -8.10 -9.27 2.43
C PRO A 148 -9.50 -9.48 1.83
N ALA A 149 -10.08 -10.68 1.89
CA ALA A 149 -11.44 -10.93 1.42
C ALA A 149 -12.51 -10.11 2.17
N ASN A 150 -12.24 -9.73 3.43
CA ASN A 150 -13.14 -8.91 4.25
C ASN A 150 -12.93 -7.41 4.06
N VAL A 151 -11.86 -6.99 3.36
CA VAL A 151 -11.51 -5.58 3.22
C VAL A 151 -12.59 -4.77 2.49
N PRO A 152 -13.16 -5.21 1.36
CA PRO A 152 -14.18 -4.42 0.67
C PRO A 152 -15.40 -4.14 1.54
N SER A 153 -15.96 -5.15 2.19
CA SER A 153 -17.15 -5.00 3.04
C SER A 153 -16.83 -4.17 4.29
N TYR A 154 -15.70 -4.43 4.95
CA TYR A 154 -15.29 -3.67 6.13
C TYR A 154 -15.08 -2.19 5.78
N VAL A 155 -14.28 -1.88 4.76
CA VAL A 155 -13.93 -0.50 4.42
C VAL A 155 -15.16 0.28 3.96
N LEU A 156 -16.03 -0.29 3.11
CA LEU A 156 -17.25 0.39 2.67
C LEU A 156 -18.22 0.71 3.82
N ALA A 157 -18.24 -0.13 4.86
CA ALA A 157 -19.09 0.10 6.03
C ALA A 157 -18.48 1.08 7.05
N ASN A 158 -17.16 1.32 7.02
CA ASN A 158 -16.44 1.96 8.13
C ASN A 158 -15.65 3.22 7.73
N ALA A 159 -15.34 3.44 6.44
CA ALA A 159 -14.49 4.54 6.01
C ALA A 159 -15.30 5.76 5.52
N GLY A 160 -14.90 6.95 5.97
CA GLY A 160 -15.45 8.22 5.51
C GLY A 160 -16.13 9.03 6.62
N LEU A 161 -16.43 10.29 6.30
CA LEU A 161 -17.12 11.18 7.22
C LEU A 161 -18.55 10.68 7.49
N GLY A 162 -19.01 10.84 8.73
CA GLY A 162 -20.38 10.47 9.12
C GLY A 162 -20.52 9.02 9.59
N ILE A 163 -19.43 8.26 9.55
CA ILE A 163 -19.34 6.91 10.09
C ILE A 163 -18.50 6.97 11.38
N VAL A 164 -19.08 6.55 12.51
CA VAL A 164 -18.41 6.52 13.83
C VAL A 164 -18.39 5.07 14.30
N ASN A 165 -17.18 4.55 14.51
CA ASN A 165 -16.92 3.14 14.86
C ASN A 165 -16.23 3.04 16.22
#